data_AF-A0A0F9G9C0-F1
#
_entry.id   AF-A0A0F9G9C0-F1
#
_cell.length_a   1.000
_cell.length_b   1.000
_cell.length_c   1.000
_cell.angle_alpha   90.00
_cell.angle_beta   90.00
_cell.angle_gamma   90.00
#
_symmetry.space_group_name_H-M   'P 1'
#
loop_
_entity.id
_entity.type
_entity.pdbx_description
1 polymer ?
#
loop_
_entity_poly.entity_id
_entity_poly.type
_entity_poly.pdbx_seq_one_letter_code
_entity_poly.pdbx_strand_id
1 'polypeptide(L)'
;EQILRFSHRKDSTMNDNVINVIERTEVKCGCRLSLNKLLYTKCQHGRRWAIDEYGGVIEHPLLPPIVVCLCGSTRFWKIFQTASLEETLAGKIVLSIGAASATDDEHFGNLPREEYDRIKSELDILHFRKIDMSDVVFILNVNGYIGESTQRELDYARALGKQIRFLEDVKDEN
;
A
#
# COMPACT_ATOMS: atom_id res chain seq x y z
N GLU A 1 -9.30 -25.32 14.46
CA GLU A 1 -9.32 -24.14 15.35
C GLU A 1 -8.13 -24.20 16.29
N GLN A 2 -7.07 -23.44 16.04
CA GLN A 2 -6.00 -23.25 17.03
C GLN A 2 -6.04 -21.79 17.47
N ILE A 3 -6.60 -21.60 18.66
CA ILE A 3 -6.61 -20.34 19.38
C ILE A 3 -5.15 -20.03 19.77
N LEU A 4 -4.58 -18.98 19.19
CA LEU A 4 -3.29 -18.42 19.59
C LEU A 4 -3.39 -17.99 21.06
N ARG A 5 -2.76 -18.76 21.94
CA ARG A 5 -2.60 -18.40 23.36
C ARG A 5 -1.50 -17.34 23.45
N PHE A 6 -1.88 -16.10 23.75
CA PHE A 6 -0.95 -15.06 24.17
C PHE A 6 -0.39 -15.42 25.55
N SER A 7 0.86 -15.89 25.61
CA SER A 7 1.59 -15.97 26.88
C SER A 7 2.28 -14.64 27.13
N HIS A 8 1.81 -13.88 28.12
CA HIS A 8 2.58 -12.79 28.70
C HIS A 8 3.78 -13.38 29.46
N ARG A 9 4.91 -13.49 28.77
CA ARG A 9 6.17 -13.86 29.40
C ARG A 9 6.83 -12.58 29.91
N LYS A 10 6.72 -12.33 31.22
CA LYS A 10 7.59 -11.37 31.92
C LYS A 10 8.95 -12.02 32.09
N ASP A 11 9.79 -11.97 31.07
CA ASP A 11 11.21 -12.32 31.25
C ASP A 11 11.96 -11.08 31.75
N SER A 12 12.04 -11.02 33.08
CA SER A 12 13.02 -10.24 33.82
C SER A 12 14.42 -10.81 33.53
N THR A 13 15.13 -10.22 32.56
CA THR A 13 16.60 -10.14 32.37
C THR A 13 16.93 -10.04 30.88
N MET A 14 16.92 -8.84 30.32
CA MET A 14 17.58 -8.57 29.04
C MET A 14 18.61 -7.45 29.23
N ASN A 15 19.87 -7.86 29.23
CA ASN A 15 21.08 -7.05 29.31
C ASN A 15 21.16 -5.98 28.20
N ASP A 16 21.37 -4.72 28.61
CA ASP A 16 22.41 -3.76 28.19
C ASP A 16 22.74 -3.50 26.71
N ASN A 17 21.87 -3.75 25.74
CA ASN A 17 22.08 -3.25 24.36
C ASN A 17 20.81 -2.67 23.71
N VAL A 18 20.04 -1.90 24.47
CA VAL A 18 18.99 -1.03 23.91
C VAL A 18 19.65 0.25 23.41
N ILE A 19 19.85 0.34 22.09
CA ILE A 19 20.23 1.60 21.45
C ILE A 19 19.05 2.57 21.63
N ASN A 20 19.38 3.72 22.24
CA ASN A 20 18.50 4.84 22.58
C ASN A 20 17.13 4.85 21.89
N VAL A 21 16.10 4.67 22.73
CA VAL A 21 14.73 5.08 22.44
C VAL A 21 14.76 6.54 22.01
N ILE A 22 14.40 6.81 20.75
CA ILE A 22 14.14 8.17 20.29
C ILE A 22 13.06 8.73 21.21
N GLU A 23 13.41 9.88 21.79
CA GLU A 23 12.80 10.57 22.91
C GLU A 23 11.32 10.31 23.12
N ARG A 24 10.96 10.14 24.40
CA ARG A 24 9.65 10.48 24.94
C ARG A 24 9.19 11.80 24.34
N THR A 25 8.47 11.74 23.22
CA THR A 25 7.56 12.81 22.89
C THR A 25 6.45 12.62 23.91
N GLU A 26 6.46 13.43 24.96
CA GLU A 26 5.31 13.55 25.84
C GLU A 26 4.09 13.80 24.94
N VAL A 27 3.28 12.76 24.71
CA VAL A 27 2.00 12.89 24.04
C VAL A 27 1.08 13.57 25.04
N LYS A 28 1.24 14.89 25.19
CA LYS A 28 0.26 15.75 25.82
C LYS A 28 -0.98 15.71 24.92
N CYS A 29 -2.04 15.14 25.48
CA CYS A 29 -3.39 15.04 24.96
C CYS A 29 -3.67 13.88 23.98
N GLY A 30 -4.84 13.26 24.17
CA GLY A 30 -5.29 12.01 23.55
C GLY A 30 -5.60 12.13 22.05
N CYS A 31 -4.58 12.39 21.25
CA CYS A 31 -4.65 12.25 19.80
C CYS A 31 -4.21 10.84 19.41
N ARG A 32 -5.19 10.07 18.88
CA ARG A 32 -5.02 8.74 18.29
C ARG A 32 -3.93 8.78 17.22
N LEU A 33 -2.79 8.12 17.45
CA LEU A 33 -1.81 7.89 16.38
C LEU A 33 -2.43 6.87 15.41
N SER A 34 -2.40 7.17 14.11
CA SER A 34 -2.81 6.18 13.12
C SER A 34 -1.83 4.99 13.15
N LEU A 35 -2.34 3.78 12.87
CA LEU A 35 -1.58 2.53 12.77
C LEU A 35 -0.37 2.62 11.81
N ASN A 36 -0.25 3.70 11.02
CA ASN A 36 0.85 3.99 10.11
C ASN A 36 2.10 4.60 10.79
N LYS A 37 2.13 4.72 12.13
CA LYS A 37 3.32 5.15 12.88
C LYS A 37 3.81 4.08 13.86
N LEU A 38 3.99 2.85 13.38
CA LEU A 38 4.83 1.91 14.12
C LEU A 38 6.27 2.42 14.08
N LEU A 39 6.86 2.68 15.24
CA LEU A 39 8.26 3.05 15.37
C LEU A 39 9.12 1.82 15.05
N TYR A 40 9.49 1.67 13.78
CA TYR A 40 10.37 0.61 13.33
C TYR A 40 11.78 0.85 13.85
N THR A 41 12.30 -0.06 14.66
CA THR A 41 13.73 -0.08 15.00
C THR A 41 14.33 -1.40 14.55
N LYS A 42 15.53 -1.31 13.96
CA LYS A 42 16.26 -2.47 13.45
C LYS A 42 17.12 -3.01 14.59
N CYS A 43 16.83 -4.23 15.05
CA CYS A 43 17.75 -4.90 15.96
C CYS A 43 19.09 -5.14 15.26
N GLN A 44 20.20 -5.03 15.99
CA GLN A 44 21.55 -5.37 15.52
C GLN A 44 21.71 -6.80 14.97
N HIS A 45 20.73 -7.68 15.23
CA HIS A 45 20.67 -9.06 14.73
C HIS A 45 19.81 -9.22 13.46
N GLY A 46 19.44 -8.12 12.77
CA GLY A 46 18.67 -8.16 11.53
C GLY A 46 17.17 -8.45 11.68
N ARG A 47 16.69 -8.72 12.90
CA ARG A 47 15.25 -8.87 13.20
C ARG A 47 14.56 -7.50 13.21
N ARG A 48 13.48 -7.37 12.42
CA ARG A 48 12.53 -6.26 12.54
C ARG A 48 11.52 -6.61 13.63
N TRP A 49 11.17 -5.63 14.43
CA TRP A 49 10.15 -5.72 15.46
C TRP A 49 9.50 -4.35 15.60
N ALA A 50 8.28 -4.32 16.11
CA ALA A 50 7.60 -3.09 16.47
C ALA A 50 7.04 -3.21 17.88
N ILE A 51 6.75 -2.07 18.51
CA ILE A 51 6.02 -2.02 19.78
C ILE A 51 4.60 -1.55 19.46
N ASP A 52 3.59 -2.24 19.97
CA ASP A 52 2.20 -1.80 19.88
C ASP A 52 1.88 -0.64 20.85
N GLU A 53 0.66 -0.13 20.80
CA GLU A 53 0.19 0.98 21.66
C GLU A 53 0.14 0.62 23.15
N TYR A 54 0.27 -0.65 23.52
CA TYR A 54 0.25 -1.17 24.89
C TYR A 54 1.63 -1.60 25.39
N GLY A 55 2.69 -1.43 24.61
CA GLY A 55 4.05 -1.85 24.97
C GLY A 55 4.38 -3.31 24.64
N GLY A 56 3.51 -4.01 23.90
CA GLY A 56 3.73 -5.38 23.43
C GLY A 56 4.71 -5.42 22.26
N VAL A 57 5.64 -6.38 22.28
CA VAL A 57 6.58 -6.60 21.18
C VAL A 57 5.90 -7.41 20.07
N ILE A 58 5.82 -6.84 18.88
CA ILE A 58 5.39 -7.50 17.65
C ILE A 58 6.62 -8.02 16.93
N GLU A 59 6.72 -9.34 16.77
CA GLU A 59 7.78 -9.97 15.98
C GLU A 59 7.54 -9.79 14.47
N HIS A 60 8.63 -9.81 13.69
CA HIS A 60 8.64 -9.63 12.23
C HIS A 60 7.51 -10.35 11.45
N PRO A 61 7.12 -11.61 11.75
CA PRO A 61 6.08 -12.30 10.99
C PRO A 61 4.68 -11.70 11.17
N LEU A 62 4.47 -10.92 12.22
CA LEU A 62 3.18 -10.33 12.60
C LEU A 62 3.12 -8.82 12.29
N LEU A 63 4.17 -8.26 11.69
CA LEU A 63 4.13 -6.88 11.22
C LEU A 63 3.13 -6.76 10.05
N PRO A 64 2.36 -5.66 9.98
CA PRO A 64 1.48 -5.44 8.86
C PRO A 64 2.30 -5.40 7.55
N PRO A 65 1.87 -6.10 6.50
CA PRO A 65 2.54 -6.07 5.20
C PRO A 65 2.37 -4.69 4.55
N ILE A 66 3.29 -4.35 3.65
CA ILE A 66 3.14 -3.16 2.80
C ILE A 66 1.96 -3.38 1.86
N VAL A 67 1.09 -2.38 1.77
CA VAL A 67 -0.04 -2.36 0.84
C VAL A 67 0.34 -1.55 -0.39
N VAL A 68 0.17 -2.14 -1.58
CA VAL A 68 0.52 -1.52 -2.86
C VAL A 68 -0.72 -1.40 -3.73
N CYS A 69 -1.01 -0.19 -4.19
CA CYS A 69 -2.07 0.08 -5.17
C CYS A 69 -1.49 0.09 -6.57
N LEU A 70 -2.03 -0.73 -7.48
CA LEU A 70 -1.64 -0.71 -8.90
C LEU A 70 -2.52 0.27 -9.66
N CYS A 71 -1.90 1.19 -10.37
CA CYS A 71 -2.55 2.22 -11.18
C CYS A 71 -2.01 2.15 -12.60
N GLY A 72 -2.88 2.22 -13.61
CA GLY A 72 -2.49 2.00 -14.99
C GLY A 72 -3.69 1.76 -15.90
N SER A 73 -3.42 1.65 -17.20
CA SER A 73 -4.48 1.44 -18.18
C SER A 73 -4.93 -0.02 -18.23
N THR A 74 -6.24 -0.25 -18.13
CA THR A 74 -6.88 -1.59 -18.19
C THR A 74 -6.54 -2.37 -19.45
N ARG A 75 -6.23 -1.68 -20.56
CA ARG A 75 -5.67 -2.29 -21.80
C ARG A 75 -4.44 -3.18 -21.58
N PHE A 76 -3.66 -2.93 -20.51
CA PHE A 76 -2.49 -3.71 -20.14
C PHE A 76 -2.79 -4.70 -19.01
N TRP A 77 -3.98 -5.30 -19.01
CA TRP A 77 -4.44 -6.26 -18.00
C TRP A 77 -3.42 -7.36 -17.65
N LYS A 78 -2.67 -7.87 -18.64
CA LYS A 78 -1.62 -8.86 -18.40
C LYS A 78 -0.50 -8.34 -17.49
N ILE A 79 -0.15 -7.06 -17.63
CA ILE A 79 0.87 -6.42 -16.79
C ILE A 79 0.37 -6.26 -15.35
N PHE A 80 -0.92 -5.97 -15.15
CA PHE A 80 -1.52 -5.98 -13.82
C PHE A 80 -1.42 -7.35 -13.15
N GLN A 81 -1.64 -8.44 -13.89
CA GLN A 81 -1.50 -9.80 -13.36
C GLN A 81 -0.05 -10.11 -12.96
N THR A 82 0.91 -9.80 -13.84
CA THR A 82 2.34 -10.00 -13.56
C THR A 82 2.79 -9.21 -12.33
N ALA A 83 2.48 -7.91 -12.28
CA ALA A 83 2.83 -7.05 -11.16
C ALA A 83 2.15 -7.49 -9.86
N SER A 84 0.88 -7.93 -9.93
CA SER A 84 0.16 -8.47 -8.76
C SER A 84 0.84 -9.71 -8.20
N LEU A 85 1.24 -10.64 -9.07
CA LEU A 85 1.94 -11.86 -8.67
C LEU A 85 3.30 -11.53 -8.03
N GLU A 86 4.09 -10.66 -8.66
CA GLU A 86 5.42 -10.27 -8.15
C GLU A 86 5.34 -9.59 -6.78
N GLU A 87 4.45 -8.62 -6.60
CA GLU A 87 4.28 -7.94 -5.31
C GLU A 87 3.74 -8.90 -4.23
N THR A 88 2.83 -9.82 -4.60
CA THR A 88 2.32 -10.85 -3.67
C THR A 88 3.42 -11.81 -3.24
N LEU A 89 4.25 -12.29 -4.17
CA LEU A 89 5.40 -13.15 -3.86
C LEU A 89 6.46 -12.42 -3.00
N ALA A 90 6.51 -11.09 -3.09
CA ALA A 90 7.32 -10.24 -2.21
C ALA A 90 6.70 -10.00 -0.82
N GLY A 91 5.56 -10.63 -0.50
CA GLY A 91 4.89 -10.54 0.80
C GLY A 91 4.08 -9.27 1.01
N LYS A 92 3.66 -8.61 -0.07
CA LYS A 92 2.88 -7.36 -0.04
C LYS A 92 1.40 -7.65 -0.32
N ILE A 93 0.51 -6.81 0.21
CA ILE A 93 -0.91 -6.82 -0.15
C ILE A 93 -1.09 -5.96 -1.40
N VAL A 94 -1.80 -6.48 -2.40
CA VAL A 94 -2.03 -5.78 -3.67
C VAL A 94 -3.48 -5.31 -3.76
N LEU A 95 -3.66 -4.02 -3.96
CA LEU A 95 -4.92 -3.38 -4.36
C LEU A 95 -4.85 -3.09 -5.86
N SER A 96 -5.31 -4.03 -6.67
CA SER A 96 -5.33 -3.90 -8.13
C SER A 96 -6.65 -3.29 -8.62
N ILE A 97 -6.74 -2.99 -9.91
CA ILE A 97 -8.02 -2.79 -10.60
C ILE A 97 -8.95 -3.99 -10.29
N GLY A 98 -10.25 -3.71 -10.11
CA GLY A 98 -11.24 -4.77 -9.86
C GLY A 98 -11.21 -5.80 -11.00
N ALA A 99 -11.79 -6.99 -10.80
CA ALA A 99 -11.74 -8.13 -11.72
C ALA A 99 -12.20 -7.75 -13.15
N ALA A 100 -11.31 -7.13 -13.90
CA ALA A 100 -11.46 -6.78 -15.28
C ALA A 100 -11.20 -8.08 -16.03
N SER A 101 -12.24 -8.89 -16.20
CA SER A 101 -12.18 -10.05 -17.08
C SER A 101 -12.07 -9.66 -18.56
N ALA A 102 -12.03 -8.35 -18.85
CA ALA A 102 -12.12 -7.73 -20.17
C ALA A 102 -11.70 -6.24 -20.06
N THR A 103 -11.43 -5.59 -21.18
CA THR A 103 -11.19 -4.14 -21.30
C THR A 103 -12.46 -3.31 -21.03
N ASP A 104 -12.32 -2.00 -20.80
CA ASP A 104 -13.47 -1.09 -20.63
C ASP A 104 -14.46 -1.19 -21.81
N ASP A 105 -13.95 -1.33 -23.04
CA ASP A 105 -14.78 -1.46 -24.24
C ASP A 105 -15.56 -2.79 -24.27
N GLU A 106 -14.96 -3.87 -23.79
CA GLU A 106 -15.62 -5.18 -23.69
C GLU A 106 -16.68 -5.21 -22.58
N HIS A 107 -16.49 -4.47 -21.49
CA HIS A 107 -17.46 -4.39 -20.39
C HIS A 107 -18.59 -3.39 -20.64
N PHE A 108 -18.28 -2.26 -21.28
CA PHE A 108 -19.17 -1.11 -21.29
C PHE A 108 -19.45 -0.56 -22.69
N GLY A 109 -18.89 -1.15 -23.76
CA GLY A 109 -19.00 -0.63 -25.12
C GLY A 109 -20.42 -0.56 -25.70
N ASN A 110 -21.38 -1.28 -25.11
CA ASN A 110 -22.79 -1.25 -25.50
C ASN A 110 -23.65 -0.28 -24.67
N LEU A 111 -23.07 0.40 -23.67
CA LEU A 111 -23.82 1.33 -22.82
C LEU A 111 -24.02 2.68 -23.51
N PRO A 112 -25.14 3.39 -23.23
CA PRO A 112 -25.28 4.80 -23.58
C PRO A 112 -24.11 5.60 -23.00
N ARG A 113 -23.63 6.60 -23.76
CA ARG A 113 -22.43 7.38 -23.37
C ARG A 113 -22.55 8.03 -22.00
N GLU A 114 -23.72 8.55 -21.65
CA GLU A 114 -23.98 9.15 -20.33
C GLU A 114 -23.87 8.13 -19.18
N GLU A 115 -24.30 6.89 -19.40
CA GLU A 115 -24.20 5.83 -18.42
C GLU A 115 -22.76 5.33 -18.27
N TYR A 116 -22.04 5.20 -19.40
CA TYR A 116 -20.61 4.91 -19.42
C TYR A 116 -19.81 5.94 -18.60
N ASP A 117 -20.03 7.23 -18.86
CA ASP A 117 -19.31 8.32 -18.19
C ASP A 117 -19.59 8.34 -16.67
N ARG A 118 -20.83 8.05 -16.26
CA ARG A 118 -21.22 7.93 -14.85
C ARG A 118 -20.49 6.78 -14.16
N ILE A 119 -20.56 5.56 -14.73
CA ILE A 119 -19.93 4.37 -14.14
C ILE A 119 -18.42 4.56 -14.05
N LYS A 120 -17.79 5.10 -15.10
CA LYS A 120 -16.35 5.38 -15.11
C LYS A 120 -15.94 6.33 -13.99
N SER A 121 -16.73 7.39 -13.77
CA SER A 121 -16.49 8.34 -12.69
C SER A 121 -16.60 7.69 -11.31
N GLU A 122 -17.57 6.81 -11.10
CA GLU A 122 -17.71 6.04 -9.84
C GLU A 122 -16.54 5.07 -9.63
N LEU A 123 -16.07 4.41 -10.68
CA LEU A 123 -14.91 3.52 -10.64
C LEU A 123 -13.61 4.28 -10.33
N ASP A 124 -13.43 5.48 -10.89
CA ASP A 124 -12.28 6.34 -10.57
C ASP A 124 -12.27 6.71 -9.07
N ILE A 125 -13.44 7.05 -8.50
CA ILE A 125 -13.56 7.37 -7.07
C ILE A 125 -13.18 6.16 -6.20
N LEU A 126 -13.63 4.95 -6.58
CA LEU A 126 -13.22 3.72 -5.90
C LEU A 126 -11.71 3.50 -5.97
N HIS A 127 -11.08 3.84 -7.10
CA HIS A 127 -9.63 3.79 -7.24
C HIS A 127 -8.90 4.77 -6.31
N PHE A 128 -9.41 5.99 -6.15
CA PHE A 128 -8.87 6.92 -5.16
C PHE A 128 -8.96 6.36 -3.73
N ARG A 129 -10.03 5.63 -3.39
CA ARG A 129 -10.11 4.97 -2.08
C ARG A 129 -9.09 3.84 -1.93
N LYS A 130 -8.75 3.11 -3.00
CA LYS A 130 -7.64 2.14 -2.96
C LYS A 130 -6.30 2.82 -2.69
N ILE A 131 -6.05 3.98 -3.30
CA ILE A 131 -4.86 4.80 -3.05
C ILE A 131 -4.81 5.27 -1.59
N ASP A 132 -5.95 5.68 -1.00
CA ASP A 132 -6.00 6.07 0.40
C ASP A 132 -5.51 4.94 1.32
N MET A 133 -5.92 3.71 1.02
CA MET A 133 -5.59 2.49 1.77
C MET A 133 -4.19 1.94 1.52
N SER A 134 -3.46 2.41 0.49
CA SER A 134 -2.14 1.88 0.18
C SER A 134 -1.01 2.66 0.84
N ASP A 135 0.10 1.99 1.13
CA ASP A 135 1.36 2.63 1.52
C ASP A 135 2.09 3.17 0.28
N VAL A 136 1.95 2.45 -0.83
CA VAL A 136 2.65 2.71 -2.09
C VAL A 136 1.66 2.71 -3.24
N VAL A 137 1.88 3.61 -4.20
CA VAL A 137 1.23 3.62 -5.50
C VAL A 137 2.23 3.19 -6.56
N PHE A 138 1.91 2.15 -7.31
CA PHE A 138 2.75 1.60 -8.37
C PHE A 138 2.08 1.85 -9.73
N ILE A 139 2.70 2.74 -10.51
CA ILE A 139 2.22 3.15 -11.84
C ILE A 139 2.75 2.19 -12.90
N LEU A 140 1.85 1.54 -13.61
CA LEU A 140 2.15 0.62 -14.72
C LEU A 140 2.21 1.38 -16.06
N ASN A 141 3.25 2.19 -16.23
CA ASN A 141 3.51 3.03 -17.41
C ASN A 141 4.15 2.25 -18.58
N VAL A 142 3.45 1.26 -19.11
CA VAL A 142 3.95 0.37 -20.19
C VAL A 142 4.33 1.18 -21.44
N ASN A 143 5.57 1.06 -21.90
CA ASN A 143 6.20 1.86 -22.95
C ASN A 143 6.07 3.38 -22.72
N GLY A 144 6.10 3.82 -21.46
CA GLY A 144 5.87 5.21 -21.07
C GLY A 144 4.42 5.69 -21.18
N TYR A 145 3.45 4.82 -21.50
CA TYR A 145 2.05 5.23 -21.65
C TYR A 145 1.41 5.56 -20.29
N ILE A 146 0.87 6.77 -20.16
CA ILE A 146 0.02 7.20 -19.05
C ILE A 146 -1.28 7.76 -19.62
N GLY A 147 -2.41 7.11 -19.33
CA GLY A 147 -3.74 7.58 -19.73
C GLY A 147 -4.29 8.63 -18.77
N GLU A 148 -5.35 9.34 -19.16
CA GLU A 148 -5.96 10.41 -18.35
C GLU A 148 -6.43 9.95 -16.96
N SER A 149 -7.06 8.77 -16.84
CA SER A 149 -7.45 8.22 -15.53
C SER A 149 -6.20 7.94 -14.67
N THR A 150 -5.18 7.29 -15.23
CA THR A 150 -3.91 7.03 -14.52
C THR A 150 -3.18 8.32 -14.14
N GLN A 151 -3.25 9.37 -14.96
CA GLN A 151 -2.69 10.67 -14.62
C GLN A 151 -3.41 11.29 -13.41
N ARG A 152 -4.76 11.24 -13.38
CA ARG A 152 -5.54 11.69 -12.20
C ARG A 152 -5.23 10.88 -10.95
N GLU A 153 -5.07 9.57 -11.06
CA GLU A 153 -4.63 8.70 -9.95
C GLU A 153 -3.25 9.11 -9.43
N LEU A 154 -2.30 9.35 -10.34
CA LEU A 154 -0.95 9.79 -10.01
C LEU A 154 -0.95 11.16 -9.29
N ASP A 155 -1.72 12.12 -9.79
CA ASP A 155 -1.82 13.45 -9.18
C ASP A 155 -2.51 13.40 -7.81
N TYR A 156 -3.54 12.56 -7.66
CA TYR A 156 -4.17 12.29 -6.37
C TYR A 156 -3.18 11.66 -5.37
N ALA A 157 -2.40 10.67 -5.79
CA ALA A 157 -1.37 10.04 -4.96
C ALA A 157 -0.28 11.03 -4.53
N ARG A 158 0.16 11.92 -5.43
CA ARG A 158 1.12 13.00 -5.15
C ARG A 158 0.57 13.98 -4.12
N ALA A 159 -0.68 14.40 -4.28
CA ALA A 159 -1.33 15.33 -3.36
C ALA A 159 -1.43 14.75 -1.93
N LEU A 160 -1.56 13.43 -1.79
CA LEU A 160 -1.56 12.73 -0.50
C LEU A 160 -0.15 12.45 0.04
N GLY A 161 0.92 12.76 -0.70
CA GLY A 161 2.29 12.45 -0.31
C GLY A 161 2.59 10.95 -0.25
N LYS A 162 1.88 10.14 -1.04
CA LYS A 162 2.11 8.69 -1.12
C LYS A 162 3.47 8.39 -1.75
N GLN A 163 4.09 7.28 -1.35
CA GLN A 163 5.27 6.79 -2.05
C GLN A 163 4.84 6.28 -3.44
N ILE A 164 5.44 6.82 -4.50
CA ILE A 164 5.13 6.45 -5.89
C ILE A 164 6.31 5.72 -6.52
N ARG A 165 6.03 4.66 -7.27
CA ARG A 165 7.00 3.94 -8.12
C ARG A 165 6.43 3.75 -9.51
N PHE A 166 7.31 3.61 -10.50
CA PHE A 166 6.95 3.39 -11.90
C PHE A 166 7.48 2.06 -12.38
N LEU A 167 6.77 1.42 -13.32
CA LEU A 167 7.17 0.16 -13.95
C LEU A 167 8.39 0.38 -14.84
N GLU A 168 8.37 1.48 -15.59
CA GLU A 168 9.46 1.92 -16.45
C GLU A 168 9.98 3.27 -15.98
N ASP A 169 11.27 3.51 -16.17
CA ASP A 169 11.86 4.81 -15.84
C ASP A 169 11.15 5.92 -16.63
N VAL A 170 10.68 6.93 -15.89
CA VAL A 170 10.14 8.14 -16.51
C VAL A 170 11.33 8.87 -17.10
N LYS A 171 11.39 8.92 -18.44
CA LYS A 171 12.41 9.73 -19.12
C LYS A 171 12.06 11.19 -18.82
N ASP A 172 12.94 11.87 -18.09
CA ASP A 172 12.90 13.32 -18.01
C ASP A 172 13.16 13.85 -19.42
N GLU A 173 12.11 14.37 -20.07
CA GLU A 173 12.28 15.18 -21.28
C GLU A 173 12.90 16.51 -20.85
N ASN A 174 14.22 16.62 -21.02
CA ASN A 174 14.96 17.89 -20.96
C ASN A 174 14.54 18.82 -22.10
#